data_AF-A0A9P7FLY1-F1
#
_entry.id   AF-A0A9P7FLY1-F1
#
_cell.length_a   1.000
_cell.length_b   1.000
_cell.length_c   1.000
_cell.angle_alpha   90.00
_cell.angle_beta   90.00
_cell.angle_gamma   90.00
#
_symmetry.space_group_name_H-M   'P 1'
#
loop_
_entity.id
_entity.type
_entity.pdbx_description
1 polymer ?
#
loop_
_entity_poly.entity_id
_entity_poly.type
_entity_poly.pdbx_seq_one_letter_code
_entity_poly.pdbx_strand_id
1 'polypeptide(L)'
;LCECLTQSDMEQFLKLEWLLAWVASLPTRPKWCSTTLEMTGYPTIQPINLIWRNGLEIVQHLFANPIFVNHMTYDLHIVVDGDEC
;
A
#
# COMPACT_ATOMS: atom_id res chain seq x y z
N LEU A 1 -22.09 17.16 4.01
CA LEU A 1 -21.66 18.52 4.43
C LEU A 1 -20.15 18.45 4.53
N CYS A 2 -19.44 19.11 3.62
CA CYS A 2 -17.99 19.22 3.70
C CYS A 2 -17.72 20.31 4.76
N GLU A 3 -17.26 19.94 5.94
CA GLU A 3 -16.88 20.92 6.96
C GLU A 3 -15.63 21.65 6.45
N CYS A 4 -15.78 22.93 6.12
CA CYS A 4 -14.66 23.78 5.76
C CYS A 4 -13.81 23.99 7.02
N LEU A 5 -12.61 23.39 7.04
CA LEU A 5 -11.61 23.64 8.08
C LEU A 5 -11.38 25.15 8.23
N THR A 6 -11.49 25.66 9.45
CA THR A 6 -11.30 27.08 9.74
C THR A 6 -9.81 27.45 9.64
N GLN A 7 -9.50 28.75 9.51
CA GLN A 7 -8.11 29.19 9.46
C GLN A 7 -7.33 28.85 10.75
N SER A 8 -8.02 28.82 11.89
CA SER A 8 -7.44 28.34 13.16
C SER A 8 -7.11 26.85 13.12
N ASP A 9 -7.95 26.03 12.46
CA ASP A 9 -7.68 24.60 12.28
C ASP A 9 -6.48 24.40 11.36
N MET A 10 -6.38 25.18 10.28
CA MET A 10 -5.22 25.15 9.38
C MET A 10 -3.93 25.62 10.07
N GLU A 11 -3.97 26.66 10.88
CA GLU A 11 -2.81 27.14 11.66
C GLU A 11 -2.40 26.15 12.76
N GLN A 12 -3.37 25.47 13.39
CA GLN A 12 -3.08 24.40 14.34
C GLN A 12 -2.46 23.19 13.63
N PHE A 13 -2.93 22.83 12.43
CA PHE A 13 -2.33 21.79 11.59
C PHE A 13 -0.91 22.14 11.15
N LEU A 14 -0.65 23.39 10.75
CA LEU A 14 0.67 23.89 10.36
C LEU A 14 1.66 23.93 11.53
N LYS A 15 1.18 24.11 12.78
CA LYS A 15 1.99 23.99 14.01
C LYS A 15 2.40 22.57 14.36
N LEU A 16 1.85 21.55 13.70
CA LEU A 16 2.27 20.16 13.89
C LEU A 16 3.51 19.89 13.04
N GLU A 17 4.60 20.61 13.26
CA GLU A 17 5.91 20.31 12.65
C GLU A 17 6.28 18.84 12.86
N TRP A 18 5.90 18.28 14.01
CA TRP A 18 6.05 16.86 14.31
C TRP A 18 5.24 15.95 13.36
N LEU A 19 4.05 16.36 12.91
CA LEU A 19 3.23 15.59 11.98
C LEU A 19 3.85 15.62 10.58
N LEU A 20 4.33 16.78 10.13
CA LEU A 20 5.04 16.88 8.86
C LEU A 20 6.34 16.07 8.89
N ALA A 21 7.11 16.16 9.97
CA ALA A 21 8.30 15.35 10.18
C ALA A 21 7.98 13.85 10.23
N TRP A 22 6.85 13.47 10.84
CA TRP A 22 6.38 12.09 10.90
C TRP A 22 5.90 11.57 9.54
N VAL A 23 5.15 12.35 8.77
CA VAL A 23 4.76 11.99 7.39
C VAL A 23 5.99 11.87 6.51
N ALA A 24 6.98 12.75 6.67
CA ALA A 24 8.24 12.71 5.93
C ALA A 24 9.13 11.53 6.34
N SER A 25 9.00 11.01 7.56
CA SER A 25 9.75 9.83 8.02
C SER A 25 9.12 8.50 7.60
N LEU A 26 7.91 8.52 7.02
CA LEU A 26 7.28 7.30 6.52
C LEU A 26 8.15 6.64 5.44
N PRO A 27 8.19 5.31 5.40
CA PRO A 27 8.99 4.59 4.42
C PRO A 27 8.49 4.88 2.99
N THR A 28 9.44 4.98 2.06
CA THR A 28 9.15 5.22 0.65
C THR A 28 8.26 4.10 0.12
N ARG A 29 7.17 4.47 -0.56
CA ARG A 29 6.22 3.48 -1.10
C ARG A 29 6.91 2.62 -2.17
N PRO A 30 6.67 1.29 -2.18
CA PRO A 30 7.15 0.42 -3.24
C PRO A 30 6.60 0.86 -4.58
N LYS A 31 7.45 0.82 -5.61
CA LYS A 31 7.10 1.32 -6.94
C LYS A 31 6.15 0.35 -7.64
N TRP A 32 5.23 0.91 -8.41
CA TRP A 32 4.47 0.13 -9.39
C TRP A 32 5.38 -0.23 -10.56
N CYS A 33 5.28 -1.48 -11.00
CA CYS A 33 5.95 -2.03 -12.16
C CYS A 33 4.91 -2.47 -13.19
N SER A 34 5.30 -2.43 -14.47
CA SER A 34 4.52 -2.95 -15.59
C SER A 34 5.41 -3.86 -16.40
N THR A 35 4.94 -5.06 -16.70
CA THR A 35 5.65 -6.04 -17.52
C THR A 35 4.70 -6.59 -18.56
N THR A 36 5.08 -6.49 -19.84
CA THR A 36 4.33 -7.11 -20.92
C THR A 36 4.55 -8.62 -20.88
N LEU A 37 3.46 -9.38 -20.82
CA LEU A 37 3.46 -10.83 -20.84
C LEU A 37 3.46 -11.32 -22.28
N GLU A 38 4.46 -12.12 -22.63
CA GLU A 38 4.52 -12.84 -23.89
C GLU A 38 4.37 -14.35 -23.61
N MET A 39 3.36 -14.97 -24.22
CA MET A 39 3.15 -16.41 -24.15
C MET A 39 3.48 -17.04 -25.50
N THR A 40 4.57 -17.79 -25.54
CA THR A 40 4.99 -18.52 -26.75
C THR A 40 3.89 -19.49 -27.19
N GLY A 41 3.48 -19.40 -28.45
CA GLY A 41 2.42 -20.24 -29.02
C GLY A 41 0.99 -19.68 -28.87
N TYR A 42 0.81 -18.57 -28.14
CA TYR A 42 -0.48 -17.91 -27.97
C TYR A 42 -0.37 -16.44 -28.38
N PRO A 43 -0.55 -16.12 -29.68
CA PRO A 43 -0.52 -14.74 -30.13
C PRO A 43 -1.70 -13.99 -29.55
N THR A 44 -1.42 -12.95 -28.78
CA THR A 44 -2.45 -12.04 -28.25
C THR A 44 -2.73 -10.96 -29.29
N ILE A 45 -4.01 -10.58 -29.43
CA ILE A 45 -4.42 -9.50 -30.36
C ILE A 45 -3.87 -8.15 -29.87
N GLN A 46 -3.70 -8.00 -28.55
CA GLN A 46 -3.14 -6.82 -27.90
C GLN A 46 -2.12 -7.24 -26.83
N PRO A 47 -1.13 -6.39 -26.50
CA PRO A 47 -0.19 -6.67 -25.42
C PRO A 47 -0.91 -6.83 -24.08
N ILE A 48 -0.63 -7.92 -23.37
CA ILE A 48 -1.13 -8.12 -22.00
C ILE A 48 -0.09 -7.53 -21.06
N ASN A 49 -0.46 -6.53 -20.26
CA ASN A 49 0.45 -5.92 -19.28
C ASN A 49 0.09 -6.39 -17.87
N LEU A 50 1.04 -7.03 -17.20
CA LEU A 50 0.97 -7.32 -15.77
C LEU A 50 1.42 -6.08 -15.00
N ILE A 51 0.50 -5.50 -14.22
CA ILE A 51 0.80 -4.43 -13.28
C ILE A 51 1.02 -5.05 -11.90
N TRP A 52 2.19 -4.85 -11.33
CA TRP A 52 2.58 -5.50 -10.08
C TRP A 52 3.46 -4.59 -9.22
N ARG A 53 3.68 -5.00 -7.96
CA ARG A 53 4.69 -4.43 -7.06
C ARG A 53 5.53 -5.56 -6.51
N ASN A 54 6.78 -5.25 -6.18
CA ASN A 54 7.65 -6.22 -5.53
C ASN A 54 7.08 -6.61 -4.16
N GLY A 55 6.71 -7.88 -4.00
CA GLY A 55 6.11 -8.39 -2.77
C GLY A 55 7.01 -8.24 -1.55
N LEU A 56 8.33 -8.41 -1.71
CA LEU A 56 9.28 -8.23 -0.61
C LEU A 56 9.33 -6.77 -0.17
N GLU A 57 9.39 -5.82 -1.11
CA GLU A 57 9.35 -4.39 -0.80
C GLU A 57 8.03 -3.99 -0.11
N ILE A 58 6.92 -4.59 -0.51
CA ILE A 58 5.61 -4.37 0.11
C ILE A 58 5.58 -4.86 1.54
N VAL A 59 6.08 -6.07 1.81
CA VAL A 59 6.18 -6.59 3.18
C VAL A 59 7.09 -5.69 4.01
N GLN A 60 8.29 -5.38 3.54
CA GLN A 60 9.21 -4.49 4.27
C GLN A 60 8.59 -3.11 4.54
N HIS A 61 7.87 -2.55 3.57
CA HIS A 61 7.16 -1.27 3.74
C HIS A 61 6.06 -1.34 4.78
N LEU A 62 5.22 -2.39 4.76
CA LEU A 62 4.14 -2.59 5.71
C LEU A 62 4.67 -2.70 7.14
N PHE A 63 5.72 -3.50 7.34
CA PHE A 63 6.33 -3.71 8.65
C PHE A 63 7.10 -2.48 9.17
N ALA A 64 7.70 -1.69 8.28
CA ALA A 64 8.39 -0.45 8.65
C ALA A 64 7.44 0.73 8.88
N ASN A 65 6.17 0.62 8.47
CA ASN A 65 5.23 1.73 8.52
C ASN A 65 4.49 1.74 9.88
N PRO A 66 4.70 2.77 10.71
CA PRO A 66 4.12 2.84 12.06
C PRO A 66 2.59 2.90 12.05
N ILE A 67 1.95 3.25 10.93
CA ILE A 67 0.48 3.23 10.80
C ILE A 67 -0.06 1.82 11.03
N PHE A 68 0.64 0.79 10.54
CA PHE A 68 0.12 -0.58 10.57
C PHE A 68 0.51 -1.37 11.83
N VAL A 69 1.33 -0.79 12.72
CA VAL A 69 1.89 -1.53 13.87
C VAL A 69 0.82 -2.15 14.76
N ASN A 70 -0.32 -1.47 14.93
CA ASN A 70 -1.45 -1.93 15.76
C ASN A 70 -2.54 -2.66 14.96
N HIS A 71 -2.32 -2.87 13.66
CA HIS A 71 -3.30 -3.46 12.75
C HIS A 71 -2.79 -4.74 12.07
N MET A 72 -1.59 -5.19 12.40
CA MET A 72 -1.06 -6.47 11.93
C MET A 72 -1.37 -7.57 12.93
N THR A 73 -1.87 -8.70 12.42
CA THR A 73 -2.00 -9.94 13.18
C THR A 73 -0.85 -10.87 12.82
N TYR A 74 -0.26 -11.49 13.84
CA TYR A 74 0.83 -12.46 13.70
C TYR A 74 0.40 -13.86 14.12
N ASP A 75 -0.85 -14.00 14.55
CA ASP A 75 -1.42 -15.28 14.90
C ASP A 75 -1.52 -16.14 13.63
N LEU A 76 -1.13 -17.41 13.77
CA LEU A 76 -1.21 -18.36 12.68
C LEU A 76 -2.68 -18.58 12.30
N HIS A 77 -3.07 -18.13 11.11
CA HIS A 77 -4.36 -18.48 10.54
C HIS A 77 -4.26 -19.82 9.82
N ILE A 78 -5.06 -20.79 10.26
CA ILE A 78 -5.25 -22.05 9.54
C ILE A 78 -6.26 -21.75 8.43
N VAL A 79 -5.78 -21.67 7.19
CA VAL A 79 -6.66 -21.64 6.01
C VAL A 79 -7.11 -23.08 5.78
N VAL A 80 -8.35 -23.38 6.16
CA VAL A 80 -8.98 -24.65 5.81
C VAL A 80 -9.57 -24.45 4.43
N ASP A 81 -9.12 -25.24 3.46
CA ASP A 81 -9.75 -25.26 2.13
C ASP A 81 -11.22 -25.63 2.34
N GLY A 82 -12.12 -24.81 1.80
CA GLY A 82 -13.54 -25.12 1.91
C GLY A 82 -13.82 -26.38 1.12
N ASP A 83 -14.36 -27.41 1.75
CA ASP A 83 -15.07 -28.47 1.02
C ASP A 83 -16.30 -27.83 0.37
N GLU A 84 -16.09 -27.17 -0.77
CA GLU A 84 -17.15 -26.86 -1.72
C GLU A 84 -17.60 -28.19 -2.36
N CYS A 85 -18.46 -28.91 -1.62
CA CYS A 85 -19.23 -30.04 -2.13
C CYS A 85 -20.43 -29.56 -2.95
#